data_AF-A0A2D7K4X2-F1
#
_entry.id   AF-A0A2D7K4X2-F1
#
_cell.length_a   1.000
_cell.length_b   1.000
_cell.length_c   1.000
_cell.angle_alpha   90.00
_cell.angle_beta   90.00
_cell.angle_gamma   90.00
#
_symmetry.space_group_name_H-M   'P 1'
#
loop_
_entity.id
_entity.type
_entity.pdbx_description
1 polymer ?
#
loop_
_entity_poly.entity_id
_entity_poly.type
_entity_poly.pdbx_seq_one_letter_code
_entity_poly.pdbx_strand_id
1 'polypeptide(L)'
;MIRKEQQNVWWIVAGEVENPQHSGLVRLGVARAYKDNFAQLRQRVWKWYRRQAGRVELNAGAKLVLWAMVERYRYETMSSHDAVSYYARMVGMNRKSVGRAVQELIEYNIIWCVLEDEKVRLRRSKAGGRKHFLLVGLGDLLIKEDI
;
A
#
# COMPACT_ATOMS: atom_id res chain seq x y z
N MET A 1 7.39 -3.21 -22.10
CA MET A 1 7.98 -4.38 -21.40
C MET A 1 7.65 -4.32 -19.91
N ILE A 2 7.01 -5.37 -19.38
CA ILE A 2 6.68 -5.54 -17.95
C ILE A 2 7.99 -5.85 -17.21
N ARG A 3 8.23 -5.25 -16.04
CA ARG A 3 9.35 -5.70 -15.19
C ARG A 3 9.01 -7.05 -14.58
N LYS A 4 9.98 -7.97 -14.49
CA LYS A 4 9.80 -9.30 -13.88
C LYS A 4 9.08 -9.24 -12.52
N GLU A 5 9.36 -8.20 -11.73
CA GLU A 5 8.75 -7.98 -10.41
C GLU A 5 7.22 -7.83 -10.46
N GLN A 6 6.67 -7.18 -11.48
CA GLN A 6 5.22 -6.97 -11.61
C GLN A 6 4.47 -8.24 -12.04
N GLN A 7 5.15 -9.18 -12.69
CA GLN A 7 4.58 -10.49 -13.04
C GLN A 7 4.52 -11.45 -11.83
N ASN A 8 5.35 -11.18 -10.82
CA ASN A 8 5.50 -12.05 -9.66
C ASN A 8 4.55 -11.68 -8.51
N VAL A 9 3.79 -10.60 -8.62
CA VAL A 9 2.88 -10.13 -7.56
C VAL A 9 1.43 -10.27 -7.97
N TRP A 10 0.62 -10.93 -7.14
CA TRP A 10 -0.74 -11.29 -7.50
C TRP A 10 -1.76 -10.17 -7.33
N TRP A 11 -1.39 -9.06 -6.69
CA TRP A 11 -2.30 -7.91 -6.50
C TRP A 11 -2.27 -6.90 -7.65
N ILE A 12 -1.41 -7.12 -8.65
CA ILE A 12 -1.49 -6.43 -9.94
C ILE A 12 -2.28 -7.34 -10.89
N VAL A 13 -3.48 -6.91 -11.26
CA VAL A 13 -4.45 -7.77 -11.97
C VAL A 13 -4.70 -7.31 -13.40
N ALA A 14 -4.92 -8.25 -14.32
CA ALA A 14 -5.20 -7.92 -15.72
C ALA A 14 -6.63 -7.39 -15.95
N GLY A 15 -7.59 -7.85 -15.15
CA GLY A 15 -9.02 -7.53 -15.29
C GLY A 15 -9.49 -6.32 -14.49
N GLU A 16 -10.80 -6.10 -14.50
CA GLU A 16 -11.45 -5.13 -13.62
C GLU A 16 -11.33 -5.52 -12.15
N VAL A 17 -11.30 -4.52 -11.28
CA VAL A 17 -11.26 -4.70 -9.83
C VAL A 17 -12.68 -4.49 -9.31
N GLU A 18 -13.22 -5.50 -8.63
CA GLU A 18 -14.49 -5.36 -7.92
C GLU A 18 -14.32 -4.36 -6.76
N ASN A 19 -15.21 -3.38 -6.68
CA ASN A 19 -15.19 -2.30 -5.69
C ASN A 19 -13.81 -1.61 -5.53
N PRO A 20 -13.31 -0.89 -6.56
CA PRO A 20 -11.96 -0.32 -6.59
C PRO A 20 -11.63 0.58 -5.39
N GLN A 21 -12.62 1.29 -4.83
CA GLN A 21 -12.43 2.23 -3.73
C GLN A 21 -12.06 1.52 -2.41
N HIS A 22 -12.46 0.25 -2.26
CA HIS A 22 -12.21 -0.56 -1.06
C HIS A 22 -11.19 -1.68 -1.29
N SER A 23 -10.54 -1.69 -2.46
CA SER A 23 -9.57 -2.70 -2.87
C SER A 23 -8.12 -2.23 -2.79
N GLY A 24 -7.20 -3.12 -2.41
CA GLY A 24 -5.75 -2.91 -2.53
C GLY A 24 -5.18 -3.32 -3.89
N LEU A 25 -6.01 -3.87 -4.78
CA LEU A 25 -5.59 -4.33 -6.11
C LEU A 25 -5.37 -3.16 -7.07
N VAL A 26 -4.43 -3.34 -7.99
CA VAL A 26 -4.13 -2.37 -9.04
C VAL A 26 -4.24 -3.03 -10.41
N ARG A 27 -4.92 -2.38 -11.36
CA ARG A 27 -5.00 -2.89 -12.74
C ARG A 27 -3.63 -2.79 -13.41
N LEU A 28 -3.28 -3.81 -14.20
CA LEU A 28 -2.02 -3.87 -14.93
C LEU A 28 -1.86 -2.69 -15.90
N GLY A 29 -2.95 -2.27 -16.55
CA GLY A 29 -2.94 -1.08 -17.42
C GLY A 29 -2.53 0.19 -16.66
N VAL A 30 -3.07 0.38 -15.45
CA VAL A 30 -2.74 1.51 -14.57
C VAL A 30 -1.28 1.44 -14.13
N ALA A 31 -0.82 0.28 -13.63
CA ALA A 31 0.58 0.10 -13.24
C ALA A 31 1.54 0.37 -14.41
N ARG A 32 1.15 0.08 -15.66
CA ARG A 32 1.96 0.38 -16.85
C ARG A 32 1.99 1.86 -17.19
N ALA A 33 0.87 2.58 -17.03
CA ALA A 33 0.79 4.01 -17.33
C ALA A 33 1.82 4.83 -16.51
N TYR A 34 2.11 4.40 -15.30
CA TYR A 34 3.06 5.07 -14.40
C TYR A 34 4.52 4.60 -14.54
N LYS A 35 4.84 3.72 -15.50
CA LYS A 35 6.18 3.14 -15.66
C LYS A 35 7.28 4.18 -15.80
N ASP A 36 7.05 5.12 -16.70
CA ASP A 36 8.02 6.14 -17.04
C ASP A 36 7.71 7.48 -16.33
N ASN A 37 6.69 7.49 -15.46
CA ASN A 37 6.25 8.67 -14.73
C ASN A 37 6.12 8.44 -13.22
N PHE A 38 7.23 8.02 -12.60
CA PHE A 38 7.28 7.78 -11.15
C PHE A 38 7.01 9.04 -10.32
N ALA A 39 7.41 10.22 -10.80
CA ALA A 39 7.17 11.47 -10.10
C ALA A 39 5.67 11.74 -9.94
N GLN A 40 4.89 11.53 -11.01
CA GLN A 40 3.43 11.65 -10.96
C GLN A 40 2.82 10.59 -10.03
N LEU A 41 3.28 9.32 -10.10
CA LEU A 41 2.81 8.29 -9.16
C LEU A 41 3.01 8.73 -7.71
N ARG A 42 4.20 9.22 -7.38
CA ARG A 42 4.52 9.73 -6.03
C ARG A 42 3.56 10.84 -5.61
N GLN A 43 3.26 11.79 -6.49
CA GLN A 43 2.27 12.84 -6.21
C GLN A 43 0.89 12.25 -5.90
N ARG A 44 0.44 11.24 -6.65
CA ARG A 44 -0.85 10.58 -6.43
C ARG A 44 -0.88 9.78 -5.13
N VAL A 45 0.19 9.05 -4.80
CA VAL A 45 0.32 8.33 -3.52
C VAL A 45 0.29 9.32 -2.34
N TRP A 46 0.97 10.47 -2.45
CA TRP A 46 0.89 11.52 -1.43
C TRP A 46 -0.48 12.19 -1.33
N LYS A 47 -1.17 12.38 -2.46
CA LYS A 47 -2.56 12.84 -2.49
C LYS A 47 -3.48 11.86 -1.79
N TRP A 48 -3.31 10.56 -2.03
CA TRP A 48 -4.01 9.50 -1.32
C TRP A 48 -3.74 9.55 0.18
N TYR A 49 -2.48 9.67 0.60
CA TYR A 49 -2.10 9.78 2.01
C TYR A 49 -2.84 10.91 2.72
N ARG A 50 -2.85 12.12 2.14
CA ARG A 50 -3.50 13.29 2.74
C ARG A 50 -5.00 13.06 2.98
N ARG A 51 -5.68 12.31 2.09
CA ARG A 51 -7.09 11.93 2.30
C ARG A 51 -7.25 11.03 3.53
N GLN A 52 -6.35 10.06 3.72
CA GLN A 52 -6.41 9.16 4.87
C GLN A 52 -5.95 9.83 6.17
N ALA A 53 -4.95 10.70 6.13
CA ALA A 53 -4.43 11.40 7.31
C ALA A 53 -5.47 12.31 7.98
N GLY A 54 -6.46 12.79 7.21
CA GLY A 54 -7.59 13.58 7.73
C GLY A 54 -8.63 12.78 8.52
N ARG A 55 -8.60 11.43 8.47
CA ARG A 55 -9.57 10.56 9.18
C ARG A 55 -9.41 10.71 10.70
N VAL A 56 -10.52 10.97 11.41
CA VAL A 56 -10.54 11.25 12.86
C VAL A 56 -10.47 9.98 13.71
N GLU A 57 -10.91 8.86 13.15
CA GLU A 57 -10.89 7.53 13.73
C GLU A 57 -9.48 6.91 13.80
N LEU A 58 -8.53 7.45 13.04
CA LEU A 58 -7.13 7.02 13.08
C LEU A 58 -6.38 7.78 14.16
N ASN A 59 -5.64 7.06 14.98
CA ASN A 59 -4.74 7.68 15.93
C ASN A 59 -3.48 8.26 15.25
N ALA A 60 -2.80 9.17 15.94
CA ALA A 60 -1.62 9.86 15.41
C ALA A 60 -0.49 8.88 15.03
N GLY A 61 -0.33 7.79 15.79
CA GLY A 61 0.65 6.74 15.51
C GLY A 61 0.38 6.02 14.18
N ALA A 62 -0.87 5.66 13.89
CA ALA A 62 -1.28 5.08 12.62
C ALA A 62 -1.00 6.04 11.45
N LYS A 63 -1.28 7.33 11.61
CA LYS A 63 -1.00 8.36 10.58
C LYS A 63 0.49 8.51 10.29
N LEU A 64 1.36 8.46 11.31
CA LEU A 64 2.81 8.51 11.15
C LEU A 64 3.36 7.24 10.50
N VAL A 65 2.87 6.07 10.90
CA VAL A 65 3.28 4.81 10.27
C VAL A 65 2.84 4.75 8.81
N LEU A 66 1.63 5.23 8.50
CA LEU A 66 1.14 5.33 7.12
C LEU A 66 1.99 6.30 6.29
N TRP A 67 2.43 7.41 6.87
CA TRP A 67 3.37 8.34 6.23
C TRP A 67 4.66 7.61 5.82
N ALA A 68 5.23 6.80 6.72
CA ALA A 68 6.45 6.04 6.43
C ALA A 68 6.24 4.98 5.34
N MET A 69 5.10 4.28 5.33
CA MET A 69 4.75 3.32 4.26
C MET A 69 4.60 4.03 2.91
N VAL A 70 3.93 5.18 2.89
CA VAL A 70 3.76 6.00 1.69
C VAL A 70 5.12 6.50 1.21
N GLU A 71 5.98 6.98 2.09
CA GLU A 71 7.33 7.40 1.74
C GLU A 71 8.14 6.28 1.08
N ARG A 72 7.95 5.05 1.55
CA ARG A 72 8.62 3.84 1.06
C ARG A 72 7.84 3.06 0.01
N TYR A 73 6.85 3.69 -0.62
CA TYR A 73 6.05 3.06 -1.65
C TYR A 73 6.87 2.87 -2.94
N ARG A 74 6.81 1.67 -3.53
CA ARG A 74 7.61 1.27 -4.69
C ARG A 74 6.73 0.97 -5.88
N TYR A 75 7.13 1.51 -7.03
CA TYR A 75 6.45 1.34 -8.30
C TYR A 75 6.46 -0.13 -8.77
N GLU A 76 7.61 -0.80 -8.60
CA GLU A 76 7.88 -2.15 -9.14
C GLU A 76 6.86 -3.18 -8.67
N THR A 77 6.32 -3.00 -7.48
CA THR A 77 5.35 -3.91 -6.88
C THR A 77 4.06 -3.19 -6.51
N MET A 78 3.90 -1.91 -6.86
CA MET A 78 2.75 -1.08 -6.45
C MET A 78 2.40 -1.25 -4.96
N SER A 79 3.42 -1.27 -4.10
CA SER A 79 3.28 -1.56 -2.68
C SER A 79 4.44 -1.00 -1.86
N SER A 80 4.31 -1.04 -0.54
CA SER A 80 5.43 -0.87 0.38
C SER A 80 5.72 -2.19 1.09
N HIS A 81 6.99 -2.59 1.23
CA HIS A 81 7.35 -3.93 1.72
C HIS A 81 8.57 -3.94 2.65
N ASP A 82 8.92 -2.80 3.24
CA ASP A 82 9.94 -2.77 4.28
C ASP A 82 9.42 -3.48 5.56
N ALA A 83 10.35 -4.05 6.32
CA ALA A 83 10.02 -4.69 7.59
C ALA A 83 9.44 -3.69 8.61
N VAL A 84 8.58 -4.15 9.52
CA VAL A 84 8.01 -3.31 10.60
C VAL A 84 9.09 -2.63 11.45
N SER A 85 10.26 -3.28 11.65
CA SER A 85 11.42 -2.66 12.30
C SER A 85 11.96 -1.45 11.56
N TYR A 86 11.86 -1.43 10.22
CA TYR A 86 12.29 -0.30 9.41
C TYR A 86 11.37 0.91 9.64
N TYR A 87 10.05 0.72 9.54
CA TYR A 87 9.11 1.81 9.84
C TYR A 87 9.24 2.31 11.27
N ALA A 88 9.41 1.40 12.25
CA ALA A 88 9.67 1.75 13.64
C ALA A 88 10.84 2.72 13.80
N ARG A 89 11.94 2.50 13.08
CA ARG A 89 13.08 3.43 13.06
C ARG A 89 12.75 4.74 12.36
N MET A 90 12.05 4.71 11.23
CA MET A 90 11.67 5.93 10.49
C MET A 90 10.81 6.89 11.30
N VAL A 91 9.86 6.36 12.09
CA VAL A 91 8.92 7.19 12.86
C VAL A 91 9.34 7.38 14.32
N GLY A 92 10.49 6.85 14.73
CA GLY A 92 10.97 6.96 16.11
C GLY A 92 10.08 6.25 17.15
N MET A 93 9.41 5.16 16.77
CA MET A 93 8.49 4.42 17.66
C MET A 93 8.99 3.00 17.90
N ASN A 94 8.63 2.40 19.04
CA ASN A 94 8.93 0.99 19.29
C ASN A 94 8.13 0.05 18.36
N ARG A 95 8.69 -1.14 18.08
CA ARG A 95 8.10 -2.13 17.15
C ARG A 95 6.68 -2.55 17.56
N LYS A 96 6.38 -2.66 18.86
CA LYS A 96 5.06 -3.04 19.37
C LYS A 96 4.00 -1.99 19.03
N SER A 97 4.36 -0.70 19.12
CA SER A 97 3.45 0.41 18.81
C SER A 97 3.24 0.54 17.32
N VAL A 98 4.29 0.37 16.50
CA VAL A 98 4.13 0.26 15.05
C VAL A 98 3.26 -0.94 14.67
N GLY A 99 3.45 -2.09 15.31
CA GLY A 99 2.59 -3.26 15.07
C GLY A 99 1.10 -2.98 15.32
N ARG A 100 0.77 -2.26 16.40
CA ARG A 100 -0.61 -1.82 16.69
C ARG A 100 -1.13 -0.82 15.66
N ALA A 101 -0.33 0.17 15.28
CA ALA A 101 -0.67 1.12 14.23
C ALA A 101 -0.92 0.45 12.86
N VAL A 102 -0.09 -0.53 12.48
CA VAL A 102 -0.31 -1.34 11.27
C VAL A 102 -1.62 -2.12 11.36
N GLN A 103 -1.91 -2.72 12.52
CA GLN A 103 -3.14 -3.47 12.73
C GLN A 103 -4.38 -2.58 12.56
N GLU A 104 -4.37 -1.38 13.14
CA GLU A 104 -5.43 -0.39 13.01
C GLU A 104 -5.65 0.04 11.55
N LEU A 105 -4.57 0.29 10.79
CA LEU A 105 -4.66 0.60 9.37
C LEU A 105 -5.31 -0.54 8.56
N ILE A 106 -5.07 -1.80 8.95
CA ILE A 106 -5.70 -2.97 8.33
C ILE A 106 -7.19 -3.05 8.69
N GLU A 107 -7.53 -2.80 9.96
CA GLU A 107 -8.90 -2.86 10.48
C GLU A 107 -9.80 -1.80 9.84
N TYR A 108 -9.31 -0.57 9.68
CA TYR A 108 -10.04 0.50 8.99
C TYR A 108 -9.97 0.41 7.45
N ASN A 109 -9.44 -0.69 6.92
CA ASN A 109 -9.29 -0.94 5.49
C ASN A 109 -8.56 0.20 4.75
N ILE A 110 -7.56 0.80 5.41
CA ILE A 110 -6.66 1.80 4.82
C ILE A 110 -5.56 1.11 4.03
N ILE A 111 -5.04 0.00 4.58
CA ILE A 111 -4.06 -0.83 3.92
C ILE A 111 -4.50 -2.29 3.90
N TRP A 112 -4.02 -3.04 2.90
CA TRP A 112 -3.99 -4.49 2.97
C TRP A 112 -2.58 -4.94 3.28
N CYS A 113 -2.44 -5.93 4.16
CA CYS A 113 -1.20 -6.67 4.36
C CYS A 113 -1.34 -8.00 3.62
N VAL A 114 -0.42 -8.29 2.69
CA VAL A 114 -0.48 -9.48 1.82
C VAL A 114 0.86 -10.21 1.83
N LEU A 115 0.85 -11.50 1.48
CA LEU A 115 2.07 -12.28 1.25
C LEU A 115 2.38 -12.34 -0.23
N GLU A 116 3.65 -12.22 -0.63
CA GLU A 116 4.06 -12.31 -2.04
C GLU A 116 3.76 -13.71 -2.61
N ASP A 117 4.11 -14.74 -1.86
CA ASP A 117 4.11 -16.14 -2.32
C ASP A 117 2.74 -16.83 -2.17
N GLU A 118 1.80 -16.21 -1.46
CA GLU A 118 0.45 -16.74 -1.21
C GLU A 118 -0.61 -15.69 -1.53
N LYS A 119 -1.67 -16.06 -2.25
CA LYS A 119 -2.82 -15.19 -2.56
C LYS A 119 -3.72 -14.94 -1.34
N VAL A 120 -3.13 -14.44 -0.26
CA VAL A 120 -3.79 -14.27 1.04
C VAL A 120 -3.62 -12.84 1.54
N ARG A 121 -4.75 -12.23 1.90
CA ARG A 121 -4.80 -11.01 2.71
C ARG A 121 -4.73 -11.38 4.19
N LEU A 122 -3.72 -10.87 4.88
CA LEU A 122 -3.56 -11.04 6.31
C LEU A 122 -4.46 -10.05 7.06
N ARG A 123 -5.35 -10.57 7.91
CA ARG A 123 -6.15 -9.78 8.86
C ARG A 123 -5.36 -9.34 10.09
N ARG A 124 -4.22 -9.99 10.35
CA ARG A 124 -3.24 -9.68 11.39
C ARG A 124 -1.84 -9.95 10.88
N SER A 125 -0.85 -9.15 11.27
CA SER A 125 0.55 -9.39 10.92
C SER A 125 1.06 -10.69 11.59
N LYS A 126 1.13 -11.80 10.85
CA LYS A 126 1.71 -13.09 11.30
C LYS A 126 3.23 -13.15 11.06
N ALA A 127 3.98 -13.95 11.80
CA ALA A 127 5.40 -14.18 11.50
C ALA A 127 5.55 -15.03 10.22
N GLY A 128 6.54 -14.72 9.37
CA GLY A 128 6.84 -15.44 8.13
C GLY A 128 6.36 -14.75 6.85
N GLY A 129 7.01 -15.11 5.73
CA GLY A 129 6.68 -14.67 4.37
C GLY A 129 7.13 -13.24 4.01
N ARG A 130 7.25 -12.98 2.71
CA ARG A 130 7.53 -11.65 2.14
C ARG A 130 6.24 -10.84 2.13
N LYS A 131 6.17 -9.81 2.97
CA LYS A 131 4.94 -9.03 3.19
C LYS A 131 4.94 -7.75 2.37
N HIS A 132 3.77 -7.43 1.84
CA HIS A 132 3.52 -6.17 1.14
C HIS A 132 2.31 -5.47 1.76
N PHE A 133 2.41 -4.14 1.84
CA PHE A 133 1.38 -3.23 2.26
C PHE A 133 0.83 -2.52 1.03
N LEU A 134 -0.43 -2.81 0.71
CA LEU A 134 -1.15 -2.23 -0.42
C LEU A 134 -2.00 -1.07 0.09
N LEU A 135 -2.05 0.03 -0.66
CA LEU A 135 -2.82 1.21 -0.29
C LEU A 135 -4.24 1.09 -0.87
N VAL A 136 -5.22 0.95 0.01
CA VAL A 136 -6.60 0.67 -0.41
C VAL A 136 -7.23 1.88 -1.11
N GLY A 137 -7.84 1.65 -2.28
CA GLY A 137 -8.44 2.71 -3.09
C GLY A 137 -7.42 3.54 -3.87
N LEU A 138 -6.12 3.22 -3.79
CA LEU A 138 -5.12 3.89 -4.65
C LEU A 138 -5.36 3.56 -6.12
N GLY A 139 -5.66 2.30 -6.46
CA GLY A 139 -5.95 1.90 -7.84
C GLY A 139 -7.09 2.71 -8.46
N ASP A 140 -8.17 2.94 -7.71
CA ASP A 140 -9.30 3.80 -8.11
C ASP A 140 -8.87 5.25 -8.35
N LEU A 141 -8.09 5.82 -7.41
CA LEU A 141 -7.58 7.18 -7.54
C LEU A 141 -6.75 7.35 -8.81
N LEU A 142 -5.88 6.39 -9.13
CA LEU A 142 -5.02 6.45 -10.30
C LEU A 142 -5.86 6.41 -11.59
N ILE A 143 -6.89 5.57 -11.66
CA ILE A 143 -7.80 5.52 -12.82
C ILE A 143 -8.51 6.85 -13.03
N LYS A 144 -9.06 7.44 -11.97
CA LYS A 144 -9.87 8.67 -12.05
C LYS A 144 -9.07 9.92 -12.45
N GLU A 145 -7.76 9.89 -12.28
CA GLU A 145 -6.89 11.06 -12.50
C GLU A 145 -5.99 10.91 -13.74
N ASP A 146 -6.10 9.76 -14.43
CA ASP A 146 -5.52 9.50 -15.76
C ASP A 146 -6.55 9.70 -16.89
N ILE A 147 -7.83 9.94 -16.55
CA ILE A 147 -8.90 10.38 -17.46
C ILE A 147 -8.94 11.91 -17.47
#